data_AF-A0A957VWR6-F1
#
_entry.id   AF-A0A957VWR6-F1
#
_cell.length_a   1.000
_cell.length_b   1.000
_cell.length_c   1.000
_cell.angle_alpha   90.00
_cell.angle_beta   90.00
_cell.angle_gamma   90.00
#
_symmetry.space_group_name_H-M   'P 1'
#
loop_
_entity.id
_entity.type
_entity.pdbx_description
1 polymer ?
#
loop_
_entity_poly.entity_id
_entity_poly.type
_entity_poly.pdbx_seq_one_letter_code
_entity_poly.pdbx_strand_id
1 'polypeptide(L)' 'MSTSGTMTYQQARTLLKKLINAKDKDELQRVISNNVSSCDGVFFAELEATVEQFRARGDESSAQKLKALGDYMARLRFMI' A
#
# COMPACT_ATOMS: atom_id res chain seq x y z
N MET A 1 24.75 4.11 -12.30
CA MET A 1 24.80 3.45 -10.99
C MET A 1 23.75 4.11 -10.10
N SER A 2 22.84 3.28 -9.59
CA SER A 2 21.85 3.52 -8.52
C SER A 2 20.99 4.79 -8.63
N THR A 3 19.91 4.73 -9.40
CA THR A 3 18.74 5.59 -9.16
C THR A 3 18.31 5.39 -7.71
N SER A 4 18.48 6.42 -6.88
CA SER A 4 17.91 6.51 -5.54
C SER A 4 16.47 6.02 -5.58
N GLY A 5 16.22 4.88 -4.93
CA GLY A 5 15.06 4.02 -5.14
C GLY A 5 13.80 4.55 -4.46
N THR A 6 13.27 5.67 -4.92
CA THR A 6 11.98 6.20 -4.47
C THR A 6 10.86 5.76 -5.40
N MET A 7 9.80 5.21 -4.82
CA MET A 7 8.62 4.76 -5.55
C MET A 7 7.88 5.93 -6.22
N THR A 8 7.51 5.77 -7.48
CA THR A 8 6.70 6.77 -8.20
C THR A 8 5.21 6.63 -7.89
N TYR A 9 4.43 7.69 -8.10
CA TYR A 9 2.96 7.66 -7.95
C TYR A 9 2.28 6.56 -8.78
N GLN A 10 2.77 6.32 -10.00
CA GLN A 10 2.23 5.26 -10.87
C GLN A 10 2.53 3.87 -10.31
N GLN A 11 3.73 3.67 -9.77
CA GLN A 11 4.10 2.42 -9.11
C GLN A 11 3.26 2.21 -7.85
N ALA A 12 3.09 3.25 -7.03
CA ALA A 12 2.27 3.22 -5.82
C ALA A 12 0.82 2.81 -6.13
N ARG A 13 0.19 3.45 -7.12
CA ARG A 13 -1.16 3.07 -7.58
C ARG A 13 -1.25 1.64 -8.07
N THR A 14 -0.23 1.19 -8.82
CA THR A 14 -0.20 -0.19 -9.33
C THR A 14 -0.07 -1.19 -8.19
N LEU A 15 0.77 -0.90 -7.21
CA LEU A 15 0.93 -1.74 -6.02
C LEU A 15 -0.35 -1.77 -5.19
N LEU A 16 -0.97 -0.62 -4.93
CA LEU A 16 -2.25 -0.53 -4.21
C LEU A 16 -3.34 -1.37 -4.88
N LYS A 17 -3.47 -1.29 -6.21
CA LYS A 17 -4.41 -2.13 -6.96
C LYS A 17 -4.11 -3.62 -6.79
N LYS A 18 -2.83 -4.02 -6.81
CA LYS A 18 -2.45 -5.43 -6.58
C LYS A 18 -2.81 -5.88 -5.16
N LEU A 19 -2.55 -5.04 -4.16
CA LEU A 19 -2.87 -5.33 -2.77
C LEU A 19 -4.39 -5.46 -2.55
N ILE A 20 -5.19 -4.59 -3.17
CA ILE A 20 -6.66 -4.63 -3.10
C ILE A 20 -7.23 -5.88 -3.79
N ASN A 21 -6.64 -6.28 -4.92
CA ASN A 21 -7.09 -7.43 -5.70
C ASN A 21 -6.43 -8.75 -5.31
N ALA A 22 -5.57 -8.76 -4.30
CA ALA A 22 -4.91 -9.98 -3.83
C ALA A 22 -5.98 -10.99 -3.38
N LYS A 23 -5.94 -12.20 -3.93
CA LYS A 23 -7.00 -13.20 -3.72
C LYS A 23 -6.96 -13.79 -2.32
N ASP A 24 -5.75 -13.97 -1.81
CA ASP A 24 -5.47 -14.68 -0.57
C ASP A 24 -4.37 -13.99 0.24
N LYS A 25 -4.30 -14.35 1.52
CA LYS A 25 -3.31 -13.80 2.46
C LYS A 25 -1.87 -14.06 2.00
N ASP A 26 -1.58 -15.23 1.43
CA ASP A 26 -0.24 -15.56 0.90
C ASP A 26 0.19 -14.66 -0.25
N GLU A 27 -0.72 -14.39 -1.20
CA GLU A 27 -0.44 -13.48 -2.31
C GLU A 27 -0.20 -12.06 -1.79
N LEU A 28 -1.07 -11.60 -0.89
CA LEU A 28 -0.95 -10.30 -0.24
C LEU A 28 0.40 -10.16 0.48
N GLN A 29 0.79 -11.16 1.27
CA GLN A 29 2.03 -11.15 2.03
C GLN A 29 3.25 -11.14 1.11
N ARG A 30 3.25 -11.90 0.01
CA ARG A 30 4.33 -11.87 -0.99
C ARG A 30 4.46 -10.50 -1.65
N VAL A 31 3.34 -9.90 -2.04
CA VAL A 31 3.34 -8.56 -2.65
C VAL A 31 3.88 -7.52 -1.68
N ILE A 32 3.49 -7.59 -0.40
CA ILE A 32 4.01 -6.70 0.65
C ILE A 32 5.51 -6.91 0.82
N SER A 33 5.98 -8.13 1.11
CA SER A 33 7.40 -8.38 1.39
C SER A 33 8.32 -7.98 0.23
N ASN A 34 7.87 -8.14 -1.02
CA ASN A 34 8.66 -7.76 -2.19
C ASN A 34 8.73 -6.26 -2.44
N ASN A 35 7.79 -5.47 -1.90
CA ASN A 35 7.67 -4.04 -2.21
C ASN A 35 7.80 -3.12 -0.98
N VAL A 36 7.71 -3.66 0.25
CA VAL A 36 7.71 -2.88 1.49
C VAL A 36 8.99 -2.05 1.65
N SER A 37 10.13 -2.56 1.19
CA SER A 37 11.41 -1.84 1.20
C SER A 37 11.44 -0.63 0.25
N SER A 38 10.58 -0.64 -0.78
CA SER A 38 10.42 0.46 -1.73
C SER A 38 9.21 1.34 -1.38
N CYS A 39 8.41 1.00 -0.37
CA CYS A 39 7.26 1.78 0.04
C CYS A 39 7.71 2.98 0.87
N ASP A 40 7.78 4.14 0.20
CA ASP A 40 8.11 5.43 0.82
C ASP A 40 6.87 6.30 1.06
N GLY A 41 7.07 7.54 1.49
CA GLY A 41 6.00 8.51 1.73
C GLY A 41 5.03 8.69 0.54
N VAL A 42 5.51 8.51 -0.70
CA VAL A 42 4.65 8.57 -1.91
C VAL A 42 3.60 7.45 -1.90
N PHE A 43 3.98 6.24 -1.49
CA PHE A 43 3.04 5.14 -1.37
C PHE A 43 1.99 5.40 -0.29
N PHE A 44 2.42 5.85 0.89
CA PHE A 44 1.52 6.13 1.99
C PHE A 44 0.56 7.30 1.69
N ALA A 45 1.02 8.32 0.97
CA ALA A 45 0.17 9.41 0.50
C ALA A 45 -0.90 8.92 -0.48
N GLU A 46 -0.55 8.07 -1.45
CA GLU A 46 -1.53 7.49 -2.38
C GLU A 46 -2.51 6.53 -1.67
N LEU A 47 -2.03 5.79 -0.66
CA LEU A 47 -2.88 4.93 0.15
C LEU A 47 -3.93 5.76 0.89
N GLU A 48 -3.52 6.84 1.54
CA GLU A 48 -4.39 7.73 2.29
C GLU A 48 -5.43 8.38 1.36
N ALA A 49 -5.01 8.91 0.22
CA ALA A 49 -5.91 9.44 -0.79
C ALA A 49 -6.92 8.39 -1.30
N THR A 50 -6.50 7.13 -1.40
CA THR A 50 -7.38 6.02 -1.78
C THR A 50 -8.39 5.71 -0.66
N VAL A 51 -7.95 5.67 0.60
CA VAL A 51 -8.82 5.49 1.77
C VAL A 51 -9.89 6.58 1.84
N GLU A 52 -9.50 7.84 1.64
CA GLU A 52 -10.44 8.97 1.60
C GLU A 52 -11.45 8.83 0.46
N GLN A 53 -11.03 8.38 -0.73
CA GLN A 53 -11.96 8.12 -1.83
C GLN A 53 -12.98 7.02 -1.50
N PHE A 54 -12.59 5.95 -0.81
CA PHE A 54 -13.54 4.92 -0.36
C PHE A 54 -14.50 5.46 0.69
N ARG A 55 -14.01 6.26 1.65
CA ARG A 55 -14.87 6.94 2.64
C ARG A 55 -15.87 7.89 1.99
N ALA A 56 -15.43 8.70 1.03
CA ALA A 56 -16.30 9.63 0.30
C ALA A 56 -17.39 8.92 -0.50
N ARG A 57 -17.15 7.66 -0.90
CA ARG A 57 -18.15 6.80 -1.57
C ARG A 57 -19.06 6.05 -0.60
N GLY A 58 -18.88 6.21 0.72
CA GLY A 58 -19.61 5.49 1.76
C GLY A 58 -19.10 4.07 2.03
N ASP A 59 -17.99 3.66 1.42
CA ASP A 59 -17.41 2.32 1.58
C ASP A 59 -16.40 2.30 2.73
N GLU A 60 -16.92 2.45 3.95
CA GLU A 60 -16.10 2.51 5.16
C GLU A 60 -15.36 1.20 5.43
N SER A 61 -15.95 0.06 5.05
CA SER A 61 -15.33 -1.27 5.19
C SER A 61 -14.03 -1.36 4.39
N SER A 62 -14.04 -0.95 3.12
CA SER A 62 -12.85 -0.94 2.27
C SER A 62 -11.81 0.07 2.77
N ALA A 63 -12.25 1.24 3.21
CA ALA A 63 -11.39 2.25 3.80
C ALA A 63 -10.66 1.75 5.07
N GLN A 64 -11.37 1.06 5.96
CA GLN A 64 -10.77 0.48 7.17
C GLN A 64 -9.77 -0.63 6.84
N LYS A 65 -10.09 -1.51 5.88
CA LYS A 65 -9.17 -2.57 5.43
C LYS A 65 -7.87 -1.99 4.85
N LEU A 66 -7.99 -0.98 3.99
CA LEU A 66 -6.85 -0.29 3.39
C LEU A 66 -5.99 0.42 4.45
N LYS A 67 -6.63 1.09 5.42
CA LYS A 67 -5.92 1.72 6.52
C LYS A 67 -5.16 0.68 7.36
N ALA A 68 -5.79 -0.42 7.72
CA ALA A 68 -5.16 -1.49 8.49
C ALA A 68 -3.97 -2.11 7.74
N LEU A 69 -4.10 -2.27 6.42
CA LEU A 69 -3.01 -2.71 5.55
C LEU A 69 -1.84 -1.72 5.55
N GLY A 70 -2.10 -0.42 5.43
CA GLY A 70 -1.08 0.62 5.53
C GLY A 70 -0.33 0.60 6.85
N ASP A 71 -1.07 0.52 7.96
CA ASP A 71 -0.51 0.45 9.31
C ASP A 71 0.37 -0.81 9.47
N TYR A 72 -0.04 -1.95 8.89
CA TYR A 72 0.74 -3.18 8.88
C TYR A 72 2.04 -3.02 8.07
N MET A 73 1.96 -2.48 6.86
CA MET A 73 3.13 -2.25 6.00
C MET A 73 4.11 -1.25 6.62
N ALA A 74 3.61 -0.18 7.25
CA ALA A 74 4.43 0.79 7.95
C ALA A 74 5.22 0.13 9.08
N ARG A 75 4.56 -0.71 9.90
CA ARG A 75 5.23 -1.46 10.98
C ARG A 75 6.31 -2.40 10.46
N LEU A 76 6.03 -3.13 9.37
CA LEU A 76 7.02 -4.01 8.76
C LEU A 76 8.26 -3.24 8.30
N ARG A 77 8.07 -2.06 7.68
CA ARG A 77 9.18 -1.20 7.27
C ARG A 77 10.04 -0.74 8.44
N PHE A 78 9.44 -0.48 9.61
CA PHE A 78 10.20 -0.09 10.80
C PHE A 78 10.93 -1.27 11.48
N MET A 79 10.63 -2.52 11.09
CA MET A 79 11.27 -3.73 11.63
C MET A 79 12.39 -4.31 10.75
N ILE A 80 12.62 -3.77 9.55
CA ILE A 80 13.66 -4.18 8.60
C ILE A 80 14.80 -3.16 8.65
#